data_AF-A0A7W2GGK2-F1
#
_entry.id   AF-A0A7W2GGK2-F1
#
_cell.length_a   1.000
_cell.length_b   1.000
_cell.length_c   1.000
_cell.angle_alpha   90.00
_cell.angle_beta   90.00
_cell.angle_gamma   90.00
#
_symmetry.space_group_name_H-M   'P 1'
#
loop_
_entity.id
_entity.type
_entity.pdbx_description
1 polymer ?
#
loop_
_entity_poly.entity_id
_entity_poly.type
_entity_poly.pdbx_seq_one_letter_code
_entity_poly.pdbx_strand_id
1 'polypeptide(L)'
;MQEVVDRIDSWMKEKGLSAPELAKELGMNRSTVVHILGGRNKPSLQFVINLAAFDSELDLRFLLMGTSSPTPIPNNPNTTQEPKVKVIEKIKTVSKGKNTMIVLNADGTYKSFVEQ
;
A
#
# COMPACT_ATOMS: atom_id res chain seq x y z
N MET A 1 -15.77 -3.84 -13.96
CA MET A 1 -15.75 -4.77 -12.80
C MET A 1 -15.50 -6.21 -13.22
N GLN A 2 -16.00 -6.63 -14.39
CA GLN A 2 -15.57 -7.88 -15.04
C GLN A 2 -14.03 -7.99 -15.10
N GLU A 3 -13.35 -6.91 -15.47
CA GLU A 3 -11.88 -6.85 -15.49
C GLU A 3 -11.17 -7.24 -14.18
N VAL A 4 -11.77 -6.94 -13.01
CA VAL A 4 -11.18 -7.33 -11.72
C VAL A 4 -11.31 -8.83 -11.54
N VAL A 5 -12.45 -9.40 -11.91
CA VAL A 5 -12.68 -10.85 -11.89
C VAL A 5 -11.74 -11.56 -12.86
N ASP A 6 -11.53 -11.01 -14.06
CA ASP A 6 -10.62 -11.57 -15.06
C ASP A 6 -9.15 -11.56 -14.57
N ARG A 7 -8.75 -10.50 -13.84
CA ARG A 7 -7.43 -10.43 -13.19
C ARG A 7 -7.30 -11.41 -12.03
N ILE A 8 -8.36 -11.60 -11.22
CA ILE A 8 -8.37 -12.64 -10.18
C ILE A 8 -8.24 -14.03 -10.82
N ASP A 9 -8.96 -14.30 -11.91
CA ASP A 9 -8.89 -15.58 -12.63
C ASP A 9 -7.50 -15.82 -13.24
N SER A 10 -6.86 -14.78 -13.80
CA SER A 10 -5.48 -14.86 -14.29
C SER A 10 -4.49 -15.17 -13.17
N TRP A 11 -4.59 -14.46 -12.03
CA TRP A 11 -3.76 -14.73 -10.86
C TRP A 11 -3.98 -16.15 -10.30
N MET A 12 -5.22 -16.63 -10.25
CA MET A 12 -5.52 -18.00 -9.83
C MET A 12 -4.87 -19.05 -10.73
N LYS A 13 -4.90 -18.83 -12.06
CA LYS A 13 -4.25 -19.70 -13.03
C LYS A 13 -2.74 -19.74 -12.83
N GLU A 14 -2.10 -18.60 -12.56
CA GLU A 14 -0.67 -18.51 -12.25
C GLU A 14 -0.31 -19.30 -10.98
N LYS A 15 -1.18 -19.29 -9.97
CA LYS A 15 -1.01 -20.07 -8.74
C LYS A 15 -1.46 -21.53 -8.85
N GLY A 16 -2.05 -21.93 -9.99
CA GLY A 16 -2.59 -23.28 -10.19
C GLY A 16 -3.80 -23.60 -9.31
N LEU A 17 -4.56 -22.58 -8.88
CA LEU A 17 -5.70 -22.72 -7.97
C LEU A 17 -7.02 -22.77 -8.75
N SER A 18 -7.89 -23.70 -8.36
CA SER A 18 -9.30 -23.72 -8.79
C SER A 18 -10.20 -22.90 -7.86
N ALA A 19 -11.39 -22.49 -8.34
CA ALA A 19 -12.36 -21.73 -7.54
C ALA A 19 -12.77 -22.43 -6.21
N PRO A 20 -13.01 -23.76 -6.19
CA PRO A 20 -13.31 -24.47 -4.95
C PRO A 20 -12.11 -24.54 -3.99
N GLU A 21 -10.89 -24.61 -4.50
CA GLU A 21 -9.66 -24.59 -3.69
C GLU A 21 -9.44 -23.22 -3.08
N LEU A 22 -9.56 -22.15 -3.87
CA LEU A 22 -9.47 -20.78 -3.34
C LEU A 22 -10.50 -20.55 -2.23
N ALA A 23 -11.74 -21.02 -2.41
CA ALA A 23 -12.75 -20.90 -1.37
C ALA A 23 -12.35 -21.61 -0.07
N LYS A 24 -11.71 -22.77 -0.18
CA LYS A 24 -11.21 -23.53 0.97
C LYS A 24 -10.07 -22.78 1.66
N GLU A 25 -9.09 -22.29 0.90
CA GLU A 25 -7.94 -21.54 1.43
C GLU A 25 -8.35 -20.22 2.10
N LEU A 26 -9.32 -19.51 1.53
CA LEU A 26 -9.83 -18.26 2.10
C LEU A 26 -10.85 -18.48 3.23
N GLY A 27 -11.21 -19.74 3.54
CA GLY A 27 -12.25 -20.04 4.54
C GLY A 27 -13.64 -19.51 4.17
N MET A 28 -13.91 -19.36 2.86
CA MET A 28 -15.14 -18.76 2.33
C MET A 28 -16.10 -19.83 1.77
N ASN A 29 -17.38 -19.48 1.66
CA ASN A 29 -18.38 -20.35 1.04
C ASN A 29 -18.04 -20.57 -0.46
N ARG A 30 -17.93 -21.85 -0.87
CA ARG A 30 -17.63 -22.24 -2.27
C ARG A 30 -18.57 -21.59 -3.27
N SER A 31 -19.87 -21.58 -2.99
CA SER A 31 -20.86 -20.97 -3.89
C SER A 31 -20.59 -19.49 -4.09
N THR A 32 -20.22 -18.76 -3.03
CA THR A 32 -19.89 -17.34 -3.11
C THR A 32 -18.71 -17.10 -4.05
N VAL A 33 -17.62 -17.84 -3.88
CA VAL A 33 -16.40 -17.68 -4.70
C VAL A 33 -16.67 -18.08 -6.16
N VAL A 34 -17.36 -19.19 -6.40
CA VAL A 34 -17.72 -19.64 -7.75
C VAL A 34 -18.62 -18.62 -8.47
N HIS A 35 -19.59 -18.01 -7.77
CA HIS A 35 -20.46 -17.01 -8.37
C HIS A 35 -19.75 -15.67 -8.65
N ILE A 36 -18.76 -15.28 -7.83
CA ILE A 36 -17.91 -14.10 -8.08
C ILE A 36 -17.09 -14.34 -9.34
N LEU A 37 -16.39 -15.49 -9.41
CA LEU A 37 -15.54 -15.83 -10.56
C LEU A 37 -16.33 -16.09 -11.84
N GLY A 38 -17.58 -16.52 -11.72
CA GLY A 38 -18.52 -16.62 -12.84
C GLY A 38 -19.05 -15.27 -13.37
N GLY A 39 -18.57 -14.13 -12.86
CA GLY A 39 -18.90 -12.79 -13.36
C GLY A 39 -20.30 -12.27 -12.99
N ARG A 40 -21.08 -13.04 -12.22
CA ARG A 40 -22.46 -12.65 -11.84
C ARG A 40 -22.48 -11.79 -10.57
N ASN A 41 -21.45 -11.87 -9.74
CA ASN A 41 -21.34 -11.13 -8.48
C ASN A 41 -20.07 -10.29 -8.42
N LYS A 42 -20.20 -9.09 -7.82
CA LYS A 42 -19.05 -8.25 -7.50
C LYS A 42 -18.28 -8.88 -6.33
N PRO A 43 -16.94 -8.95 -6.39
CA PRO A 43 -16.16 -9.33 -5.23
C PRO A 43 -16.41 -8.36 -4.08
N SER A 44 -16.66 -8.88 -2.88
CA SER A 44 -16.83 -8.06 -1.69
C SER A 44 -15.48 -7.54 -1.20
N LEU A 45 -15.49 -6.46 -0.42
CA LEU A 45 -14.26 -5.95 0.21
C LEU A 45 -13.58 -7.03 1.06
N GLN A 46 -14.37 -7.84 1.78
CA GLN A 46 -13.85 -8.96 2.58
C GLN A 46 -13.15 -10.02 1.71
N PHE A 47 -13.70 -10.34 0.54
CA PHE A 47 -13.03 -11.24 -0.42
C PHE A 47 -11.66 -10.69 -0.82
N VAL A 48 -11.59 -9.40 -1.14
CA VAL A 48 -10.35 -8.73 -1.55
C VAL A 48 -9.32 -8.68 -0.41
N ILE A 49 -9.75 -8.40 0.83
CA ILE A 49 -8.88 -8.42 2.01
C ILE A 49 -8.32 -9.82 2.23
N ASN A 50 -9.17 -10.85 2.16
CA ASN A 50 -8.74 -12.24 2.33
C ASN A 50 -7.73 -12.65 1.24
N LEU A 51 -7.94 -12.19 0.00
CA LEU A 51 -7.02 -12.45 -1.11
C LEU A 51 -5.65 -11.81 -0.87
N ALA A 52 -5.63 -10.55 -0.43
CA ALA A 52 -4.40 -9.83 -0.10
C ALA A 52 -3.67 -10.42 1.13
N ALA A 53 -4.42 -11.00 2.08
CA ALA A 53 -3.86 -11.69 3.23
C ALA A 53 -3.31 -13.08 2.87
N PHE A 54 -3.93 -13.77 1.91
CA PHE A 54 -3.50 -15.08 1.44
C PHE A 54 -2.21 -15.01 0.62
N ASP A 55 -2.08 -14.00 -0.25
CA ASP A 55 -0.88 -13.81 -1.07
C ASP A 55 -0.28 -12.41 -0.84
N SER A 56 0.79 -12.37 -0.04
CA SER A 56 1.51 -11.12 0.25
C SER A 56 2.24 -10.53 -0.97
N GLU A 57 2.44 -11.32 -2.04
CA GLU A 57 3.07 -10.86 -3.28
C GLU A 57 2.05 -10.29 -4.28
N LEU A 58 0.75 -10.41 -3.98
CA LEU A 58 -0.31 -9.90 -4.84
C LEU A 58 -0.29 -8.37 -4.91
N ASP A 59 -0.04 -7.81 -6.09
CA ASP A 59 -0.22 -6.37 -6.35
C ASP A 59 -1.72 -6.04 -6.37
N LEU A 60 -2.23 -5.65 -5.20
CA LEU A 60 -3.61 -5.27 -5.03
C LEU A 60 -4.02 -4.06 -5.89
N ARG A 61 -3.06 -3.15 -6.17
CA ARG A 61 -3.35 -1.99 -7.01
C ARG A 61 -3.52 -2.39 -8.47
N PHE A 62 -2.66 -3.28 -8.97
CA PHE A 62 -2.85 -3.87 -10.29
C PHE A 62 -4.16 -4.66 -10.38
N LEU A 63 -4.46 -5.49 -9.37
CA LEU A 63 -5.71 -6.27 -9.33
C LEU A 63 -6.95 -5.36 -9.45
N LEU A 64 -6.98 -4.26 -8.71
CA LEU A 64 -8.15 -3.37 -8.65
C LEU A 64 -8.19 -2.39 -9.83
N MET A 65 -7.05 -1.83 -10.23
CA MET A 65 -6.97 -0.69 -11.17
C MET A 65 -6.43 -1.07 -12.55
N GLY A 66 -5.94 -2.29 -12.74
CA GLY A 66 -5.31 -2.74 -13.99
C GLY A 66 -3.98 -2.07 -14.31
N THR A 67 -3.45 -1.26 -13.39
CA THR A 67 -2.19 -0.53 -13.55
C THR A 67 -1.30 -0.88 -12.37
N SER A 68 -0.08 -1.36 -12.67
CA SER A 68 0.93 -1.56 -11.64
C SER A 68 1.45 -0.21 -11.16
N SER A 69 1.80 -0.12 -9.89
CA SER A 69 2.45 1.08 -9.37
C SER A 69 3.87 1.17 -9.95
N PRO A 70 4.34 2.37 -10.35
CA PRO A 70 5.74 2.57 -10.78
C PRO A 70 6.74 2.48 -9.61
N THR A 71 6.28 2.23 -8.38
CA THR A 71 7.17 2.09 -7.23
C THR A 71 7.50 0.62 -6.99
N PRO A 72 8.80 0.24 -6.97
CA PRO A 72 9.17 -1.06 -6.49
C PRO A 72 8.81 -1.11 -5.01
N ILE A 73 7.84 -1.94 -4.65
CA ILE A 73 7.64 -2.33 -3.26
C ILE A 73 8.94 -3.04 -2.87
N PRO A 74 9.73 -2.54 -1.90
CA PRO A 74 10.92 -3.25 -1.47
C PRO A 74 10.44 -4.47 -0.66
N ASN A 75 10.17 -5.57 -1.35
CA ASN A 75 10.07 -6.88 -0.72
C ASN A 75 11.47 -7.23 -0.21
N ASN A 76 11.72 -6.97 1.06
CA ASN A 76 12.91 -7.49 1.71
C ASN A 76 12.60 -7.91 3.15
N PRO A 77 12.26 -9.18 3.38
CA PRO A 77 12.20 -9.70 4.74
C PRO A 77 13.59 -9.99 5.36
N ASN A 78 14.72 -9.69 4.71
CA ASN A 78 16.06 -9.89 5.31
C ASN A 78 17.16 -9.02 4.70
N THR A 79 17.20 -7.73 5.00
CA THR A 79 18.51 -7.06 5.04
C THR A 79 18.59 -6.06 6.18
N THR A 80 19.33 -6.45 7.21
CA THR A 80 20.07 -5.53 8.07
C THR A 80 20.99 -4.69 7.17
N GLN A 81 20.49 -3.57 6.66
CA GLN A 81 21.35 -2.48 6.19
C GLN A 81 21.37 -1.46 7.30
N GLU A 82 22.55 -1.30 7.91
CA GLU A 82 22.86 -0.19 8.80
C GLU A 82 22.42 1.13 8.15
N PRO A 83 21.84 2.07 8.92
CA PRO A 83 21.36 3.32 8.36
C PRO A 83 22.56 4.17 7.92
N LYS A 84 22.89 4.13 6.63
CA LYS A 84 23.83 5.08 6.03
C LYS A 84 23.12 6.44 5.92
N VAL A 85 23.18 7.20 7.01
CA VAL A 85 22.70 8.58 7.08
C VAL A 85 23.43 9.40 6.02
N LYS A 86 22.76 9.71 4.91
CA LYS A 86 23.19 10.80 4.02
C LYS A 86 22.88 12.11 4.73
N VAL A 87 23.89 12.68 5.38
CA VAL A 87 23.84 14.06 5.86
C VAL A 87 23.66 14.94 4.62
N ILE A 88 22.46 15.51 4.46
CA ILE A 88 22.22 16.57 3.49
C ILE A 88 22.71 17.86 4.15
N GLU A 89 23.98 18.21 3.94
CA GLU A 89 24.46 19.57 4.18
C GLU A 89 23.83 20.48 3.13
N LYS A 90 22.65 21.00 3.43
CA LYS A 90 22.17 22.23 2.82
C LYS A 90 22.18 23.30 3.90
N ILE A 91 23.39 23.76 4.22
CA ILE A 91 23.56 25.02 4.96
C ILE A 91 23.04 26.10 4.01
N LYS A 92 21.79 26.54 4.20
CA LYS A 92 21.34 27.80 3.62
C LYS A 92 22.19 28.87 4.29
N THR A 93 23.14 29.43 3.55
CA THR A 93 23.81 30.68 3.92
C THR A 93 22.73 31.69 4.29
N VAL A 94 22.68 32.09 5.57
CA VAL A 94 21.69 33.04 6.09
C VAL A 94 21.98 34.40 5.46
N SER A 95 21.26 34.70 4.38
CA SER A 95 21.32 35.98 3.69
C SER A 95 20.59 37.03 4.52
N LYS A 96 21.33 37.88 5.24
CA LYS A 96 20.92 39.24 5.70
C LYS A 96 19.46 39.38 6.16
N GLY A 97 18.96 38.45 6.98
CA GLY A 97 17.65 38.54 7.62
C GLY A 97 17.82 38.79 9.10
N LYS A 98 16.93 39.58 9.71
CA LYS A 98 16.93 39.77 11.17
C LYS A 98 16.70 38.43 11.86
N ASN A 99 17.51 38.11 12.87
CA ASN A 99 17.34 36.88 13.63
C ASN A 99 15.95 36.84 14.24
N THR A 100 15.26 35.71 14.12
CA THR A 100 13.91 35.53 14.66
C THR A 100 13.91 34.40 15.68
N MET A 101 13.50 34.70 16.91
CA MET A 101 13.24 33.73 17.96
C MET A 101 11.79 33.26 17.88
N ILE A 102 11.56 31.94 17.83
CA ILE A 102 10.23 31.34 17.86
C ILE A 102 10.03 30.69 19.23
N VAL A 103 8.96 31.06 19.93
CA VAL A 103 8.55 30.47 21.20
C VAL A 103 7.30 29.62 20.96
N LEU A 104 7.39 28.32 21.20
CA LEU A 104 6.28 27.38 21.11
C LEU A 104 5.54 27.32 22.46
N ASN A 105 4.23 27.50 22.43
CA ASN A 105 3.37 27.37 23.59
C ASN A 105 2.90 25.90 23.74
N ALA A 106 2.54 25.51 24.97
CA ALA A 106 2.07 24.15 25.26
C ALA A 106 0.71 23.80 24.60
N ASP A 107 -0.05 24.81 24.20
CA ASP A 107 -1.31 24.66 23.45
C ASP A 107 -1.10 24.45 21.94
N GLY A 108 0.17 24.37 21.50
CA GLY A 108 0.54 24.19 20.09
C GLY A 108 0.60 25.48 19.28
N THR A 109 0.31 26.64 19.87
CA THR A 109 0.49 27.95 19.23
C THR A 109 1.94 28.43 19.32
N TYR A 110 2.31 29.48 18.57
CA TYR A 110 3.65 30.06 18.65
C TYR A 110 3.64 31.60 18.61
N LYS A 111 4.69 32.20 19.16
CA LYS A 111 5.02 33.63 19.02
C LYS A 111 6.39 33.78 18.36
N SER A 112 6.56 34.76 17.49
CA SER A 112 7.85 35.10 16.89
C SER A 112 8.32 36.48 17.35
N PHE A 113 9.61 36.59 17.63
CA PHE A 113 10.28 37.83 18.03
C PHE A 113 11.46 38.06 17.10
N VAL A 114 11.60 39.27 16.59
CA VAL A 114 12.72 39.64 15.73
C VAL A 114 13.73 40.39 16.58
N GLU A 115 14.97 39.91 16.65
CA GLU A 115 16.10 40.61 17.26
C GLU A 115 16.26 41.95 16.52
N GLN A 116 16.13 43.08 17.22
CA GLN A 116 16.12 44.41 16.61
C GLN A 116 17.50 44.83 16.12
#